data_AF-A0A2E0Y0L2-F1
#
_entry.id   AF-A0A2E0Y0L2-F1
#
_cell.length_a   1.000
_cell.length_b   1.000
_cell.length_c   1.000
_cell.angle_alpha   90.00
_cell.angle_beta   90.00
_cell.angle_gamma   90.00
#
_symmetry.space_group_name_H-M   'P 1'
#
loop_
_entity.id
_entity.type
_entity.pdbx_description
1 polymer ?
#
loop_
_entity_poly.entity_id
_entity_poly.type
_entity_poly.pdbx_seq_one_letter_code
_entity_poly.pdbx_strand_id
1 'polypeptide(L)'
;MIESNTADVYGGGIYCWYSSPVITGTRISGNTSSASGGAIRTIGGSGPSLDNDILCGNSPDNIGGPWDGAGDNCLADNCQDNNDNDMPDDCEDLYCEGDANGDSVVDINDLLAILDSWGSPDGDITGDGETTIDDILIVLGNWGSCR
;
A
#
# COMPACT_ATOMS: atom_id res chain seq x y z
N MET A 1 -1.44 -5.89 16.35
CA MET A 1 -2.68 -5.35 15.79
C MET A 1 -3.23 -4.30 16.74
N ILE A 2 -3.56 -3.11 16.24
CA ILE A 2 -4.18 -2.01 16.98
C ILE A 2 -5.44 -1.61 16.21
N GLU A 3 -6.62 -1.88 16.76
CA GLU A 3 -7.84 -1.70 15.98
C GLU A 3 -9.03 -1.19 16.78
N SER A 4 -9.94 -0.51 16.06
CA SER A 4 -11.24 -0.07 16.56
C SER A 4 -11.19 0.81 17.82
N ASN A 5 -10.11 1.58 17.99
CA ASN A 5 -10.01 2.54 19.09
C ASN A 5 -10.56 3.91 18.67
N THR A 6 -11.10 4.65 19.64
CA THR A 6 -11.64 6.00 19.41
C THR A 6 -11.04 6.98 20.41
N ALA A 7 -10.55 8.11 19.91
CA ALA A 7 -10.06 9.21 20.72
C ALA A 7 -10.85 10.50 20.48
N ASP A 8 -11.06 11.29 21.54
CA ASP A 8 -11.82 12.54 21.44
C ASP A 8 -11.14 13.59 20.57
N VAL A 9 -9.82 13.53 20.39
CA VAL A 9 -9.06 14.56 19.68
C VAL A 9 -8.03 13.98 18.71
N TYR A 10 -7.09 13.18 19.21
CA TYR A 10 -5.88 12.80 18.47
C TYR A 10 -5.50 11.34 18.69
N GLY A 11 -4.96 10.69 17.66
CA GLY A 11 -4.26 9.42 17.80
C GLY A 11 -5.19 8.31 18.29
N GLY A 12 -6.21 7.97 17.49
CA GLY A 12 -7.17 6.93 17.85
C GLY A 12 -6.49 5.62 18.24
N GLY A 13 -5.46 5.22 17.50
CA GLY A 13 -4.59 4.08 17.84
C GLY A 13 -3.37 4.46 18.69
N ILE A 14 -2.52 5.36 18.16
CA ILE A 14 -1.24 5.75 18.78
C ILE A 14 -1.10 7.27 18.79
N TYR A 15 -0.73 7.83 19.95
CA TYR A 15 -0.40 9.24 20.10
C TYR A 15 1.06 9.42 20.54
N CYS A 16 1.87 10.01 19.67
CA CYS A 16 3.28 10.31 19.91
C CYS A 16 3.46 11.79 20.30
N TRP A 17 3.96 12.03 21.50
CA TRP A 17 4.26 13.37 22.00
C TRP A 17 5.66 13.40 22.64
N TYR A 18 6.57 14.13 22.00
CA TYR A 18 8.00 14.09 22.33
C TYR A 18 8.56 12.65 22.37
N SER A 19 8.11 11.80 21.44
CA SER A 19 8.48 10.38 21.38
C SER A 19 8.61 9.89 19.93
N SER A 20 9.62 9.07 19.64
CA SER A 20 9.84 8.47 18.33
C SER A 20 9.92 6.94 18.43
N PRO A 21 8.78 6.26 18.62
CA PRO A 21 8.75 4.79 18.65
C PRO A 21 9.09 4.21 17.27
N VAL A 22 9.54 2.95 17.27
CA VAL A 22 9.66 2.13 16.06
C VAL A 22 8.44 1.20 16.03
N ILE A 23 7.74 1.22 14.92
CA ILE A 23 6.57 0.39 14.62
C ILE A 23 6.98 -0.44 13.40
N THR A 24 6.77 -1.75 13.48
CA THR A 24 7.18 -2.68 12.41
C THR A 24 6.20 -3.84 12.34
N GLY A 25 5.86 -4.28 11.12
CA GLY A 25 5.04 -5.48 10.91
C GLY A 25 3.68 -5.42 11.60
N THR A 26 3.13 -4.22 11.80
CA THR A 26 1.94 -3.98 12.59
C THR A 26 0.77 -3.56 11.71
N ARG A 27 -0.35 -4.25 11.87
CA ARG A 27 -1.64 -3.82 11.33
C ARG A 27 -2.34 -2.85 12.29
N ILE A 28 -2.70 -1.66 11.81
CA ILE A 28 -3.42 -0.61 12.54
C ILE A 28 -4.67 -0.22 11.76
N SER A 29 -5.86 -0.61 12.24
CA SER A 29 -7.09 -0.57 11.43
C SER A 29 -8.32 -0.05 12.15
N GLY A 30 -9.18 0.70 11.46
CA GLY A 30 -10.48 1.09 12.01
C GLY A 30 -10.42 2.04 13.20
N ASN A 31 -9.29 2.71 13.44
CA ASN A 31 -9.13 3.64 14.56
C ASN A 31 -9.62 5.04 14.17
N THR A 32 -10.28 5.72 15.11
CA THR A 32 -10.94 7.00 14.86
C THR A 32 -10.51 8.09 15.83
N SER A 33 -10.42 9.33 15.34
CA SER A 33 -10.24 10.53 16.15
C SER A 33 -11.08 11.68 15.61
N SER A 34 -11.32 12.74 16.40
CA SER A 34 -12.12 13.87 15.91
C SER A 34 -11.35 14.89 15.07
N ALA A 35 -10.01 14.96 15.21
CA ALA A 35 -9.22 16.01 14.59
C ALA A 35 -8.20 15.51 13.56
N SER A 36 -7.26 14.63 13.93
CA SER A 36 -6.34 13.98 12.97
C SER A 36 -5.49 12.89 13.60
N GLY A 37 -5.03 11.98 12.75
CA GLY A 37 -4.32 10.77 13.10
C GLY A 37 -5.28 9.77 13.72
N GLY A 38 -6.22 9.27 12.91
CA GLY A 38 -7.10 8.17 13.31
C GLY A 38 -6.28 6.97 13.78
N ALA A 39 -5.27 6.57 13.01
CA ALA A 39 -4.34 5.53 13.41
C ALA A 39 -3.23 6.12 14.30
N ILE A 40 -2.40 7.01 13.77
CA ILE A 40 -1.26 7.58 14.48
C ILE A 40 -1.30 9.10 14.43
N ARG A 41 -1.12 9.77 15.57
CA ARG A 41 -0.88 11.21 15.61
C ARG A 41 0.47 11.52 16.23
N THR A 42 1.26 12.36 15.55
CA THR A 42 2.60 12.75 15.96
C THR A 42 2.69 14.27 16.16
N ILE A 43 3.18 14.70 17.32
CA ILE A 43 3.40 16.12 17.63
C ILE A 43 4.61 16.34 18.53
N GLY A 44 5.03 17.60 18.69
CA GLY A 44 6.09 17.98 19.62
C GLY A 44 7.47 17.48 19.18
N GLY A 45 7.77 17.48 17.88
CA GLY A 45 9.05 16.97 17.37
C GLY A 45 9.18 15.45 17.39
N SER A 46 8.07 14.73 17.54
CA SER A 46 8.00 13.28 17.35
C SER A 46 8.20 12.91 15.88
N GLY A 47 8.84 11.76 15.65
CA GLY A 47 9.00 11.16 14.33
C GLY A 47 9.10 9.65 14.49
N PRO A 48 7.97 8.93 14.63
CA PRO A 48 7.98 7.49 14.69
C PRO A 48 8.50 6.92 13.37
N SER A 49 9.23 5.82 13.45
CA SER A 49 9.67 5.06 12.27
C SER A 49 8.70 3.90 12.06
N LEU A 50 8.16 3.78 10.86
CA LEU A 50 7.27 2.70 10.43
C LEU A 50 7.97 1.86 9.39
N ASP A 51 7.82 0.54 9.45
CA ASP A 51 8.43 -0.41 8.53
C ASP A 51 7.58 -1.67 8.33
N ASN A 52 7.15 -1.93 7.10
CA ASN A 52 6.28 -3.06 6.75
C ASN A 52 4.97 -3.08 7.56
N ASP A 53 4.39 -1.91 7.80
CA ASP A 53 3.13 -1.74 8.53
C ASP A 53 1.94 -1.61 7.57
N ILE A 54 0.75 -2.03 8.02
CA ILE A 54 -0.50 -1.86 7.27
C ILE A 54 -1.43 -0.95 8.07
N LEU A 55 -1.71 0.23 7.54
CA LEU A 55 -2.66 1.19 8.09
C LEU A 55 -3.85 1.29 7.15
N CYS A 56 -5.04 0.93 7.62
CA CYS A 56 -6.23 0.92 6.77
C CYS A 56 -7.50 1.32 7.52
N GLY A 57 -8.46 1.97 6.85
CA GLY A 57 -9.77 2.25 7.45
C GLY A 57 -9.75 3.17 8.67
N ASN A 58 -8.71 3.98 8.86
CA ASN A 58 -8.61 4.89 10.00
C ASN A 58 -9.15 6.29 9.64
N SER A 59 -9.79 6.96 10.60
CA SER A 59 -10.48 8.24 10.36
C SER A 59 -10.05 9.33 11.37
N PRO A 60 -9.83 10.58 10.94
CA PRO A 60 -10.07 11.10 9.59
C PRO A 60 -8.94 10.81 8.59
N ASP A 61 -7.79 10.32 9.07
CA ASP A 61 -6.57 10.04 8.31
C ASP A 61 -5.78 8.92 9.01
N ASN A 62 -5.00 8.13 8.26
CA ASN A 62 -4.12 7.11 8.83
C ASN A 62 -3.07 7.72 9.76
N ILE A 63 -2.34 8.74 9.29
CA ILE A 63 -1.29 9.38 10.08
C ILE A 63 -1.44 10.91 10.02
N GLY A 64 -1.55 11.51 11.20
CA GLY A 64 -1.50 12.95 11.38
C GLY A 64 -0.13 13.40 11.87
N GLY A 65 0.54 14.28 11.13
CA GLY A 65 1.84 14.84 11.50
C GLY A 65 3.04 14.10 10.88
N PRO A 66 4.28 14.50 11.21
CA PRO A 66 5.50 13.92 10.64
C PRO A 66 5.76 12.48 11.13
N TRP A 67 6.21 11.63 10.23
CA TRP A 67 6.65 10.26 10.49
C TRP A 67 7.77 9.90 9.50
N ASP A 68 8.54 8.88 9.82
CA ASP A 68 9.61 8.35 8.98
C ASP A 68 9.18 7.00 8.41
N GLY A 69 8.97 6.94 7.10
CA GLY A 69 8.58 5.72 6.40
C GLY A 69 9.80 4.98 5.87
N ALA A 70 10.09 3.84 6.48
CA ALA A 70 11.03 2.85 5.97
C ALA A 70 10.25 1.66 5.36
N GLY A 71 10.83 0.97 4.39
CA GLY A 71 10.26 -0.24 3.78
C GLY A 71 8.87 -0.06 3.15
N ASP A 72 8.13 -1.17 3.05
CA ASP A 72 6.88 -1.28 2.27
C ASP A 72 5.65 -1.11 3.17
N ASN A 73 5.46 0.10 3.71
CA ASN A 73 4.26 0.43 4.48
C ASN A 73 3.05 0.62 3.55
N CYS A 74 1.92 0.01 3.88
CA CYS A 74 0.66 0.35 3.24
C CYS A 74 -0.13 1.38 4.06
N LEU A 75 -0.61 2.43 3.40
CA LEU A 75 -1.59 3.37 3.93
C LEU A 75 -2.84 3.38 3.04
N ALA A 76 -3.76 2.46 3.30
CA ALA A 76 -5.02 2.32 2.59
C ALA A 76 -6.15 3.14 3.23
N ASP A 77 -7.13 3.57 2.43
CA ASP A 77 -8.31 4.28 2.95
C ASP A 77 -9.27 3.30 3.63
N ASN A 78 -9.33 2.05 3.17
CA ASN A 78 -10.18 1.00 3.71
C ASN A 78 -9.41 -0.33 3.89
N CYS A 79 -9.97 -1.25 4.67
CA CYS A 79 -9.36 -2.56 4.95
C CYS A 79 -10.02 -3.71 4.17
N GLN A 80 -10.63 -3.45 3.02
CA GLN A 80 -11.21 -4.51 2.21
C GLN A 80 -10.10 -5.44 1.72
N ASP A 81 -10.35 -6.74 1.83
CA ASP A 81 -9.48 -7.82 1.39
C ASP A 81 -10.44 -8.82 0.72
N ASN A 82 -10.56 -8.73 -0.61
CA ASN A 82 -11.53 -9.53 -1.36
C ASN A 82 -11.00 -10.92 -1.74
N ASN A 83 -9.68 -11.07 -1.75
CA ASN A 83 -8.98 -12.29 -2.14
C ASN A 83 -8.45 -13.11 -0.93
N ASP A 84 -8.70 -12.62 0.29
CA ASP A 84 -8.37 -13.21 1.59
C ASP A 84 -6.85 -13.48 1.76
N ASN A 85 -5.99 -12.58 1.25
CA ASN A 85 -4.53 -12.71 1.33
C ASN A 85 -3.89 -11.97 2.53
N ASP A 86 -4.72 -11.41 3.43
CA ASP A 86 -4.35 -10.58 4.59
C ASP A 86 -3.79 -9.18 4.24
N MET A 87 -3.80 -8.78 2.97
CA MET A 87 -3.43 -7.48 2.45
C MET A 87 -4.69 -6.71 2.03
N PRO A 88 -4.86 -5.43 2.41
CA PRO A 88 -5.97 -4.66 1.87
C PRO A 88 -5.83 -4.46 0.36
N ASP A 89 -6.92 -4.54 -0.40
CA ASP A 89 -6.94 -4.35 -1.86
C ASP A 89 -6.29 -2.99 -2.28
N ASP A 90 -6.60 -1.90 -1.55
CA ASP A 90 -5.98 -0.57 -1.76
C ASP A 90 -4.45 -0.58 -1.60
N CYS A 91 -3.89 -1.60 -0.94
CA CYS A 91 -2.44 -1.81 -0.78
C CYS A 91 -1.84 -2.65 -1.90
N GLU A 92 -2.68 -3.36 -2.65
CA GLU A 92 -2.29 -4.19 -3.80
C GLU A 92 -2.13 -3.36 -5.07
N ASP A 93 -2.73 -2.16 -5.11
CA ASP A 93 -2.61 -1.16 -6.18
C ASP A 93 -1.16 -0.69 -6.44
N LEU A 94 -0.20 -1.04 -5.58
CA LEU A 94 1.24 -0.79 -5.78
C LEU A 94 1.95 -1.87 -6.61
N TYR A 95 1.29 -3.00 -6.90
CA TYR A 95 1.85 -4.15 -7.62
C TYR A 95 0.80 -4.83 -8.51
N CYS A 96 0.30 -4.12 -9.53
CA CYS A 96 -0.27 -4.78 -10.70
C CYS A 96 0.86 -5.35 -11.58
N GLU A 97 1.60 -6.34 -11.09
CA GLU A 97 2.59 -7.02 -11.94
C GLU A 97 1.87 -7.61 -13.17
N GLY A 98 2.15 -7.08 -14.36
CA GLY A 98 1.48 -7.47 -15.59
C GLY A 98 0.46 -6.46 -16.14
N ASP A 99 0.13 -5.37 -15.45
CA ASP A 99 -0.62 -4.24 -16.03
C ASP A 99 0.34 -3.36 -16.83
N ALA A 100 0.63 -3.80 -18.05
CA ALA A 100 1.60 -3.16 -18.93
C ALA A 100 1.06 -1.84 -19.50
N ASN A 101 -0.26 -1.64 -19.54
CA ASN A 101 -0.88 -0.47 -20.13
C ASN A 101 -1.33 0.61 -19.11
N GLY A 102 -1.36 0.25 -17.82
CA GLY A 102 -1.64 1.13 -16.69
C GLY A 102 -3.13 1.39 -16.46
N ASP A 103 -4.02 0.49 -16.87
CA ASP A 103 -5.47 0.64 -16.71
C ASP A 103 -6.05 -0.09 -15.48
N SER A 104 -5.17 -0.61 -14.62
CA SER A 104 -5.50 -1.33 -13.37
C SER A 104 -6.23 -2.65 -13.60
N VAL A 105 -6.08 -3.24 -14.79
CA VAL A 105 -6.57 -4.57 -15.13
C VAL A 105 -5.45 -5.29 -15.88
N VAL A 106 -5.18 -6.55 -15.54
CA VAL A 106 -4.29 -7.41 -16.33
C VAL A 106 -5.15 -8.22 -17.29
N ASP A 107 -5.22 -7.79 -18.54
CA ASP A 107 -5.99 -8.44 -19.59
C ASP A 107 -5.25 -8.55 -20.93
N ILE A 108 -6.02 -8.76 -22.00
CA ILE A 108 -5.47 -8.92 -23.35
C ILE A 108 -4.76 -7.66 -23.84
N ASN A 109 -5.14 -6.48 -23.37
CA ASN A 109 -4.52 -5.22 -23.74
C ASN A 109 -3.11 -5.10 -23.19
N ASP A 110 -2.81 -5.67 -22.01
CA ASP A 110 -1.46 -5.73 -21.46
C ASP A 110 -0.57 -6.68 -22.23
N LEU A 111 -1.11 -7.86 -22.57
CA LEU A 111 -0.39 -8.80 -23.42
C LEU A 111 -0.06 -8.16 -24.78
N LEU A 112 -1.00 -7.38 -25.35
CA LEU A 112 -0.75 -6.65 -26.59
C LEU A 112 0.28 -5.54 -26.42
N ALA A 113 0.27 -4.81 -25.30
CA ALA A 113 1.26 -3.78 -24.99
C ALA A 113 2.69 -4.36 -24.90
N ILE A 114 2.86 -5.53 -24.29
CA ILE A 114 4.14 -6.23 -24.27
C ILE A 114 4.56 -6.68 -25.67
N LEU A 115 3.64 -7.27 -26.43
CA LEU A 115 3.94 -7.76 -27.78
C LEU A 115 4.30 -6.62 -28.75
N ASP A 116 3.73 -5.43 -28.58
CA ASP A 116 4.07 -4.24 -29.36
C ASP A 116 5.49 -3.73 -29.04
N SER A 117 6.00 -4.01 -27.84
CA SER A 117 7.34 -3.61 -27.36
C SER A 117 8.38 -4.75 -27.41
N TRP A 118 8.09 -5.84 -28.12
CA TRP A 118 8.93 -7.03 -28.12
C TRP A 118 10.40 -6.78 -28.51
N GLY A 119 11.33 -7.17 -27.64
CA GLY A 119 12.76 -6.91 -27.80
C GLY A 119 13.17 -5.44 -27.61
N SER A 120 12.34 -4.63 -26.94
CA SER A 120 12.73 -3.32 -26.44
C SER A 120 12.64 -3.27 -24.91
N PRO A 121 13.20 -2.25 -24.25
CA PRO A 121 13.01 -2.04 -22.80
C PRO A 121 11.62 -1.51 -22.43
N ASP A 122 10.76 -1.15 -23.39
CA ASP A 122 9.51 -0.43 -23.11
C ASP A 122 8.41 -1.35 -22.56
N GLY A 123 8.51 -2.67 -22.75
CA GLY A 123 7.62 -3.69 -22.20
C GLY A 123 8.30 -4.63 -21.20
N ASP A 124 9.46 -4.23 -20.67
CA ASP A 124 10.24 -4.99 -19.69
C ASP A 124 9.61 -4.85 -18.29
N ILE A 125 8.86 -5.88 -17.89
CA ILE A 125 8.21 -5.98 -16.59
C ILE A 125 9.17 -6.59 -15.56
N THR A 126 10.05 -7.49 -15.99
CA THR A 126 11.03 -8.15 -15.11
C THR A 126 12.16 -7.22 -14.65
N GLY A 127 12.41 -6.13 -15.37
CA GLY A 127 13.48 -5.16 -15.14
C GLY A 127 14.85 -5.65 -15.59
N ASP A 128 14.92 -6.62 -16.51
CA ASP A 128 16.17 -7.24 -16.97
C ASP A 128 16.80 -6.55 -18.19
N GLY A 129 16.10 -5.56 -18.74
CA GLY A 129 16.51 -4.70 -19.85
C GLY A 129 15.90 -5.07 -21.21
N GLU A 130 15.13 -6.14 -21.32
CA GLU A 130 14.56 -6.60 -22.60
C GLU A 130 13.14 -7.17 -22.43
N THR A 131 12.23 -6.81 -23.35
CA THR A 131 10.91 -7.46 -23.40
C THR A 131 11.00 -8.84 -24.03
N THR A 132 10.80 -9.89 -23.24
CA THR A 132 10.90 -11.29 -23.65
C THR A 132 9.69 -12.12 -23.21
N ILE A 133 9.81 -13.46 -23.34
CA ILE A 133 8.74 -14.37 -22.91
C ILE A 133 8.54 -14.33 -21.40
N ASP A 134 9.57 -13.96 -20.63
CA ASP A 134 9.49 -13.93 -19.18
C ASP A 134 8.54 -12.80 -18.71
N ASP A 135 8.47 -11.67 -19.42
CA ASP A 135 7.48 -10.60 -19.16
C ASP A 135 6.05 -11.05 -19.50
N ILE A 136 5.88 -11.81 -20.58
CA ILE A 136 4.58 -12.42 -20.91
C ILE A 136 4.11 -13.37 -19.81
N LEU A 137 5.02 -14.13 -19.20
CA LEU A 137 4.65 -15.05 -18.12
C LEU A 137 4.13 -14.32 -16.88
N ILE A 138 4.56 -13.08 -16.64
CA ILE A 138 4.02 -12.24 -15.57
C ILE A 138 2.56 -11.85 -15.87
N VAL A 139 2.28 -11.34 -17.07
CA VAL A 139 0.89 -11.00 -17.49
C VAL A 139 -0.03 -12.21 -17.43
N LEU A 140 0.42 -13.36 -17.95
CA LEU A 140 -0.37 -14.59 -17.92
C LEU A 140 -0.55 -15.15 -16.51
N GLY A 141 0.43 -14.93 -15.62
CA GLY A 141 0.39 -15.35 -14.22
C GLY A 141 -0.58 -14.52 -13.38
N ASN A 142 -0.78 -13.26 -13.74
CA ASN A 142 -1.57 -12.29 -12.98
C ASN A 142 -2.87 -11.86 -13.69
N TRP A 143 -3.36 -12.68 -14.63
CA TRP A 143 -4.53 -12.36 -15.46
C TRP A 143 -5.81 -12.14 -14.64
N GLY A 144 -6.41 -10.95 -14.75
CA GLY A 144 -7.59 -10.55 -13.98
C GLY A 144 -7.58 -9.08 -13.57
N SER A 145 -8.57 -8.65 -12.80
CA SER A 145 -8.48 -7.36 -12.12
C SER A 145 -7.38 -7.40 -11.06
N CYS A 146 -6.70 -6.28 -10.82
CA CYS A 146 -5.78 -6.13 -9.67
C CYS A 146 -6.53 -6.08 -8.32
N ARG A 147 -7.47 -7.00 -8.07
CA ARG A 147 -8.32 -7.10 -6.88
C ARG A 147 -8.31 -8.51 -6.33
#